data_AF-A0A2U9CM95-F1
#
_entry.id   AF-A0A2U9CM95-F1
#
_cell.length_a   1.000
_cell.length_b   1.000
_cell.length_c   1.000
_cell.angle_alpha   90.00
_cell.angle_beta   90.00
_cell.angle_gamma   90.00
#
_symmetry.space_group_name_H-M   'P 1'
#
loop_
_entity.id
_entity.type
_entity.pdbx_description
1 polymer ?
#
loop_
_entity_poly.entity_id
_entity_poly.type
_entity_poly.pdbx_seq_one_letter_code
_entity_poly.pdbx_strand_id
1 'polypeptide(L)'
;MAERSSGAGAARAVLQRCVRATLQVRPAEHQAPAQFVQIDRGMVIYVCFFKGATDDILPKMVSTLLNLRLCESDSGKMVSVLELPGSLLVVPQATLGGKAKGRAMQYHNNIGKEDGLRLYSAFVSLCEKELTAATAAAGNVAEVTVKHGTPSSVVRGHRTVKARTVVQQCRQAKVRIRTSLDGAEAQWVEIQEGVVDYVCFYRGATEGITRKMADRLMTTKLFRKDTRECVSVLDLPGSVLLVPRDSLLGEPGPERKVQYRGRCQPELGALLFSSLASPCRELMLGSASCTDGGMKVEQGVYGQRQEMVLSSVELLTLLLEF
;
A
#
# COMPACT_ATOMS: atom_id res chain seq x y z
N MET A 1 40.51 -6.65 2.89
CA MET A 1 39.59 -6.74 1.75
C MET A 1 38.19 -6.87 2.33
N ALA A 2 37.35 -5.83 2.26
CA ALA A 2 36.09 -5.81 3.00
C ALA A 2 35.00 -6.63 2.29
N GLU A 3 34.35 -7.55 3.01
CA GLU A 3 33.27 -8.36 2.47
C GLU A 3 32.05 -7.49 2.16
N ARG A 4 31.57 -7.55 0.92
CA ARG A 4 30.26 -7.00 0.56
C ARG A 4 29.19 -7.93 1.08
N SER A 5 28.81 -7.79 2.34
CA SER A 5 27.59 -8.41 2.85
C SER A 5 26.41 -7.93 1.99
N SER A 6 25.70 -8.88 1.38
CA SER A 6 24.51 -8.62 0.57
C SER A 6 23.31 -8.33 1.47
N GLY A 7 23.40 -7.18 2.15
CA GLY A 7 22.52 -6.81 3.24
C GLY A 7 21.04 -6.84 2.87
N ALA A 8 20.21 -7.28 3.82
CA ALA A 8 18.79 -6.93 3.78
C ALA A 8 18.68 -5.40 3.69
N GLY A 9 17.79 -4.90 2.84
CA GLY A 9 17.65 -3.45 2.62
C GLY A 9 17.44 -2.68 3.94
N ALA A 10 17.93 -1.44 4.00
CA ALA A 10 17.84 -0.58 5.18
C ALA A 10 16.46 0.10 5.34
N ALA A 11 15.68 0.20 4.26
CA ALA A 11 14.31 0.71 4.29
C ALA A 11 13.43 0.00 3.25
N ARG A 12 12.11 0.17 3.38
CA ARG A 12 11.09 -0.24 2.41
C ARG A 12 10.05 0.87 2.31
N ALA A 13 9.67 1.21 1.08
CA ALA A 13 8.60 2.16 0.81
C ALA A 13 7.54 1.55 -0.12
N VAL A 14 6.30 2.01 0.01
CA VAL A 14 5.21 1.80 -0.97
C VAL A 14 4.74 3.18 -1.42
N LEU A 15 4.74 3.40 -2.73
CA LEU A 15 4.35 4.66 -3.35
C LEU A 15 2.96 4.52 -3.98
N GLN A 16 2.01 5.39 -3.61
CA GLN A 16 0.65 5.39 -4.12
C GLN A 16 0.30 6.78 -4.65
N ARG A 17 0.00 6.89 -5.94
CA ARG A 17 -0.46 8.14 -6.56
C ARG A 17 -1.88 8.44 -6.11
N CYS A 18 -2.18 9.71 -5.83
CA CYS A 18 -3.51 10.14 -5.42
C CYS A 18 -3.96 11.41 -6.17
N VAL A 19 -5.28 11.55 -6.35
CA VAL A 19 -5.93 12.81 -6.77
C VAL A 19 -6.24 13.68 -5.55
N ARG A 20 -6.50 13.03 -4.41
CA ARG A 20 -6.59 13.58 -3.05
C ARG A 20 -6.28 12.45 -2.06
N ALA A 21 -5.70 12.76 -0.92
CA ALA A 21 -5.54 11.83 0.20
C ALA A 21 -5.66 12.59 1.53
N THR A 22 -6.42 12.01 2.47
CA THR A 22 -6.65 12.59 3.80
C THR A 22 -6.29 11.56 4.86
N LEU A 23 -5.55 11.97 5.89
CA LEU A 23 -5.04 11.13 6.98
C LEU A 23 -5.47 11.72 8.32
N GLN A 24 -6.03 10.88 9.20
CA GLN A 24 -6.23 11.23 10.61
C GLN A 24 -4.88 11.20 11.34
N VAL A 25 -4.48 12.32 11.92
CA VAL A 25 -3.22 12.46 12.70
C VAL A 25 -3.47 12.47 14.21
N ARG A 26 -4.71 12.71 14.65
CA ARG A 26 -5.16 12.51 16.04
C ARG A 26 -6.62 12.04 16.06
N PRO A 27 -7.00 11.06 16.89
CA PRO A 27 -8.41 10.73 17.12
C PRO A 27 -9.16 11.91 17.78
N ALA A 28 -10.49 11.79 17.86
CA ALA A 28 -11.28 12.71 18.68
C ALA A 28 -11.09 12.36 20.17
N GLU A 29 -10.87 13.38 21.00
CA GLU A 29 -10.55 13.23 22.43
C GLU A 29 -11.39 14.21 23.25
N HIS A 30 -12.32 13.69 24.06
CA HIS A 30 -13.27 14.43 24.90
C HIS A 30 -14.10 15.50 24.15
N GLN A 31 -13.55 16.71 24.02
CA GLN A 31 -14.18 17.87 23.38
C GLN A 31 -13.45 18.31 22.09
N ALA A 32 -12.28 17.72 21.79
CA ALA A 32 -11.53 18.00 20.58
C ALA A 32 -11.98 17.07 19.43
N PRO A 33 -12.36 17.61 18.25
CA PRO A 33 -12.60 16.79 17.08
C PRO A 33 -11.31 16.11 16.60
N ALA A 34 -11.45 14.99 15.88
CA ALA A 34 -10.32 14.32 15.25
C ALA A 34 -9.57 15.26 14.31
N GLN A 35 -8.24 15.23 14.36
CA GLN A 35 -7.38 16.10 13.55
C GLN A 35 -6.96 15.37 12.28
N PHE A 36 -7.13 16.04 11.14
CA PHE A 36 -6.81 15.50 9.82
C PHE A 36 -5.79 16.38 9.10
N VAL A 37 -5.01 15.74 8.23
CA VAL A 37 -4.20 16.41 7.21
C VAL A 37 -4.65 15.94 5.84
N GLN A 38 -4.70 16.85 4.86
CA GLN A 38 -5.05 16.54 3.47
C GLN A 38 -3.92 16.97 2.54
N ILE A 39 -3.76 16.20 1.46
CA ILE A 39 -3.14 16.63 0.21
C ILE A 39 -4.14 16.44 -0.94
N ASP A 40 -4.02 17.26 -1.97
CA ASP A 40 -4.71 17.05 -3.25
C ASP A 40 -3.84 16.19 -4.19
N ARG A 41 -3.69 16.57 -5.47
CA ARG A 41 -2.99 15.76 -6.49
C ARG A 41 -1.53 15.56 -6.09
N GLY A 42 -1.09 14.31 -6.00
CA GLY A 42 0.23 14.01 -5.46
C GLY A 42 0.52 12.55 -5.20
N MET A 43 1.36 12.29 -4.19
CA MET A 43 1.85 10.95 -3.86
C MET A 43 1.86 10.69 -2.35
N VAL A 44 1.25 9.57 -1.96
CA VAL A 44 1.37 8.98 -0.63
C VAL A 44 2.62 8.10 -0.59
N ILE A 45 3.47 8.31 0.41
CA ILE A 45 4.72 7.57 0.66
C ILE A 45 4.58 6.82 1.99
N TYR A 46 4.23 5.54 1.93
CA TYR A 46 4.29 4.66 3.11
C TYR A 46 5.74 4.21 3.31
N VAL A 47 6.36 4.47 4.47
CA VAL A 47 7.79 4.24 4.72
C VAL A 47 8.08 3.45 5.99
N CYS A 48 8.98 2.46 5.92
CA CYS A 48 9.47 1.69 7.05
C CYS A 48 11.01 1.60 7.02
N PHE A 49 11.66 1.92 8.14
CA PHE A 49 13.10 1.76 8.35
C PHE A 49 13.42 0.45 9.08
N PHE A 50 14.59 -0.12 8.80
CA PHE A 50 15.04 -1.41 9.32
C PHE A 50 16.28 -1.29 10.22
N LYS A 51 16.56 -2.32 11.03
CA LYS A 51 17.71 -2.35 11.95
C LYS A 51 19.02 -2.14 11.17
N GLY A 52 19.86 -1.23 11.66
CA GLY A 52 21.09 -0.82 10.97
C GLY A 52 20.90 0.21 9.87
N ALA A 53 19.68 0.76 9.68
CA ALA A 53 19.51 1.98 8.90
C ALA A 53 20.11 3.18 9.63
N THR A 54 20.83 3.99 8.87
CA THR A 54 21.45 5.25 9.29
C THR A 54 21.01 6.37 8.34
N ASP A 55 21.28 7.61 8.74
CA ASP A 55 20.91 8.82 8.01
C ASP A 55 21.53 8.89 6.59
N ASP A 56 22.65 8.17 6.38
CA ASP A 56 23.36 8.03 5.10
C ASP A 56 22.46 7.53 3.96
N ILE A 57 21.41 6.75 4.26
CA ILE A 57 20.49 6.25 3.24
C ILE A 57 19.50 7.32 2.77
N LEU A 58 19.23 8.34 3.61
CA LEU A 58 18.10 9.25 3.42
C LEU A 58 18.23 10.15 2.19
N PRO A 59 19.37 10.82 1.91
CA PRO A 59 19.48 11.67 0.71
C PRO A 59 19.26 10.89 -0.59
N LYS A 60 19.85 9.69 -0.68
CA LYS A 60 19.66 8.79 -1.83
C LYS A 60 18.23 8.27 -1.93
N MET A 61 17.61 7.93 -0.80
CA MET A 61 16.23 7.44 -0.72
C MET A 61 15.23 8.52 -1.16
N VAL A 62 15.29 9.72 -0.56
CA VAL A 62 14.43 10.86 -0.91
C VAL A 62 14.61 11.24 -2.38
N SER A 63 15.87 11.42 -2.83
CA SER A 63 16.17 11.74 -4.23
C SER A 63 15.58 10.69 -5.19
N THR A 64 15.70 9.39 -4.87
CA THR A 64 15.10 8.31 -5.65
C THR A 64 13.58 8.42 -5.69
N LEU A 65 12.92 8.43 -4.52
CA LEU A 65 11.45 8.36 -4.43
C LEU A 65 10.77 9.57 -5.08
N LEU A 66 11.32 10.78 -4.91
CA LEU A 66 10.73 12.01 -5.45
C LEU A 66 11.04 12.25 -6.93
N ASN A 67 12.16 11.73 -7.46
CA ASN A 67 12.49 11.85 -8.88
C ASN A 67 11.88 10.74 -9.75
N LEU A 68 11.36 9.65 -9.18
CA LEU A 68 10.71 8.57 -9.94
C LEU A 68 9.55 9.09 -10.77
N ARG A 69 9.55 8.80 -12.08
CA ARG A 69 8.51 9.21 -13.03
C ARG A 69 7.25 8.36 -12.92
N LEU A 70 6.57 8.49 -11.78
CA LEU A 70 5.31 7.85 -11.43
C LEU A 70 4.10 8.76 -11.70
N CYS A 71 4.25 10.07 -11.53
CA CYS A 71 3.17 11.04 -11.74
C CYS A 71 2.78 11.16 -13.22
N GLU A 72 1.58 11.66 -13.49
CA GLU A 72 0.97 11.75 -14.82
C GLU A 72 0.49 13.20 -14.99
N SER A 73 1.11 13.91 -15.93
CA SER A 73 0.77 15.30 -16.27
C SER A 73 -0.55 15.36 -17.04
N ASP A 74 -1.09 16.57 -17.23
CA ASP A 74 -2.33 16.78 -17.98
C ASP A 74 -2.18 16.48 -19.49
N SER A 75 -0.95 16.45 -19.98
CA SER A 75 -0.57 15.94 -21.29
C SER A 75 -0.36 14.40 -21.35
N GLY A 76 -0.74 13.66 -20.29
CA GLY A 76 -0.58 12.21 -20.19
C GLY A 76 0.86 11.71 -20.09
N LYS A 77 1.84 12.63 -19.95
CA LYS A 77 3.27 12.28 -19.85
C LYS A 77 3.58 11.80 -18.44
N MET A 78 4.36 10.73 -18.35
CA MET A 78 4.91 10.26 -17.08
C MET A 78 6.04 11.19 -16.62
N VAL A 79 5.84 11.78 -15.45
CA VAL A 79 6.67 12.81 -14.82
C VAL A 79 6.95 12.47 -13.35
N SER A 80 7.94 13.08 -12.73
CA SER A 80 8.17 12.94 -11.28
C SER A 80 7.14 13.74 -10.48
N VAL A 81 7.09 13.56 -9.15
CA VAL A 81 6.19 14.37 -8.30
C VAL A 81 6.67 15.83 -8.21
N LEU A 82 7.99 16.04 -8.28
CA LEU A 82 8.63 17.36 -8.38
C LEU A 82 8.36 18.04 -9.75
N GLU A 83 8.22 17.24 -10.81
CA GLU A 83 7.84 17.69 -12.16
C GLU A 83 6.32 17.89 -12.32
N LEU A 84 5.50 17.50 -11.33
CA LEU A 84 4.02 17.66 -11.33
C LEU A 84 3.54 18.89 -10.54
N PRO A 85 4.42 19.60 -9.81
CA PRO A 85 4.05 20.23 -8.54
C PRO A 85 3.06 19.45 -7.66
N GLY A 86 3.30 18.15 -7.44
CA GLY A 86 2.42 17.30 -6.63
C GLY A 86 2.73 17.33 -5.13
N SER A 87 1.70 17.36 -4.29
CA SER A 87 1.85 17.31 -2.82
C SER A 87 2.23 15.92 -2.29
N LEU A 88 2.74 15.84 -1.05
CA LEU A 88 3.25 14.60 -0.44
C LEU A 88 2.57 14.27 0.90
N LEU A 89 2.17 13.00 1.06
CA LEU A 89 1.65 12.47 2.32
C LEU A 89 2.56 11.33 2.79
N VAL A 90 3.41 11.58 3.77
CA VAL A 90 4.42 10.62 4.25
C VAL A 90 3.89 9.86 5.47
N VAL A 91 3.59 8.58 5.29
CA VAL A 91 2.99 7.73 6.32
C VAL A 91 4.04 6.76 6.88
N PRO A 92 4.38 6.79 8.17
CA PRO A 92 5.38 5.89 8.78
C PRO A 92 4.75 4.52 9.00
N GLN A 93 4.96 3.63 8.05
CA GLN A 93 4.22 2.39 7.89
C GLN A 93 5.05 1.18 8.35
N ALA A 94 5.27 1.09 9.65
CA ALA A 94 5.97 -0.01 10.32
C ALA A 94 5.55 -1.42 9.84
N THR A 95 4.29 -1.57 9.48
CA THR A 95 3.66 -2.81 9.02
C THR A 95 4.19 -3.30 7.66
N LEU A 96 4.86 -2.46 6.86
CA LEU A 96 5.58 -2.88 5.65
C LEU A 96 6.77 -3.82 5.91
N GLY A 97 7.36 -3.78 7.13
CA GLY A 97 8.37 -4.75 7.55
C GLY A 97 7.82 -6.12 7.94
N GLY A 98 6.49 -6.24 7.99
CA GLY A 98 5.77 -7.40 8.48
C GLY A 98 5.87 -8.61 7.57
N LYS A 99 5.94 -9.80 8.18
CA LYS A 99 5.86 -11.09 7.48
C LYS A 99 5.01 -12.08 8.28
N ALA A 100 4.29 -12.95 7.57
CA ALA A 100 3.36 -13.89 8.18
C ALA A 100 4.08 -15.14 8.74
N LYS A 101 3.79 -15.49 10.00
CA LYS A 101 4.18 -16.74 10.65
C LYS A 101 2.93 -17.39 11.26
N GLY A 102 2.48 -18.51 10.69
CA GLY A 102 1.15 -19.04 10.99
C GLY A 102 0.06 -18.04 10.60
N ARG A 103 -0.92 -17.82 11.47
CA ARG A 103 -1.95 -16.75 11.34
C ARG A 103 -1.49 -15.38 11.89
N ALA A 104 -0.24 -15.18 12.30
CA ALA A 104 0.22 -13.93 12.93
C ALA A 104 1.25 -13.15 12.07
N MET A 105 1.29 -11.82 12.21
CA MET A 105 2.24 -10.93 11.51
C MET A 105 3.42 -10.51 12.38
N GLN A 106 4.60 -10.32 11.77
CA GLN A 106 5.82 -10.02 12.51
C GLN A 106 6.85 -9.12 11.76
N TYR A 107 7.25 -8.00 12.37
CA TYR A 107 7.93 -6.83 11.76
C TYR A 107 9.45 -6.57 12.07
N HIS A 108 9.99 -6.56 13.32
CA HIS A 108 11.33 -5.97 13.70
C HIS A 108 12.66 -6.51 13.10
N ASN A 109 12.66 -6.94 11.84
CA ASN A 109 13.63 -6.30 10.95
C ASN A 109 13.49 -4.77 10.96
N ASN A 110 12.31 -4.19 11.26
CA ASN A 110 12.13 -2.78 11.68
C ASN A 110 13.19 -2.31 12.71
N ILE A 111 13.55 -1.05 12.58
CA ILE A 111 14.38 -0.31 13.54
C ILE A 111 13.67 -0.09 14.90
N GLY A 112 14.41 0.37 15.92
CA GLY A 112 13.83 0.75 17.22
C GLY A 112 12.97 2.02 17.14
N LYS A 113 12.12 2.27 18.15
CA LYS A 113 11.15 3.39 18.15
C LYS A 113 11.81 4.76 17.98
N GLU A 114 12.91 5.00 18.71
CA GLU A 114 13.58 6.30 18.78
C GLU A 114 14.32 6.61 17.49
N ASP A 115 15.22 5.73 17.03
CA ASP A 115 15.87 5.85 15.72
C ASP A 115 14.85 5.88 14.57
N GLY A 116 13.77 5.11 14.66
CA GLY A 116 12.71 5.08 13.66
C GLY A 116 11.98 6.41 13.55
N LEU A 117 11.73 7.10 14.66
CA LEU A 117 11.21 8.46 14.68
C LEU A 117 12.25 9.47 14.15
N ARG A 118 13.52 9.32 14.56
CA ARG A 118 14.64 10.19 14.20
C ARG A 118 14.91 10.19 12.68
N LEU A 119 15.07 9.02 12.08
CA LEU A 119 15.22 8.84 10.62
C LEU A 119 13.99 9.32 9.85
N TYR A 120 12.79 9.13 10.42
CA TYR A 120 11.55 9.56 9.80
C TYR A 120 11.39 11.07 9.76
N SER A 121 11.67 11.79 10.85
CA SER A 121 11.68 13.26 10.85
C SER A 121 12.72 13.81 9.87
N ALA A 122 13.93 13.24 9.85
CA ALA A 122 14.96 13.61 8.87
C ALA A 122 14.54 13.31 7.42
N PHE A 123 13.83 12.20 7.16
CA PHE A 123 13.26 11.88 5.85
C PHE A 123 12.20 12.89 5.42
N VAL A 124 11.30 13.30 6.33
CA VAL A 124 10.26 14.30 6.06
C VAL A 124 10.89 15.65 5.72
N SER A 125 11.82 16.17 6.53
CA SER A 125 12.47 17.46 6.26
C SER A 125 13.34 17.47 5.00
N LEU A 126 13.91 16.32 4.61
CA LEU A 126 14.54 16.19 3.29
C LEU A 126 13.52 16.22 2.15
N CYS A 127 12.34 15.60 2.30
CA CYS A 127 11.27 15.71 1.31
C CYS A 127 10.74 17.16 1.17
N GLU A 128 10.55 17.85 2.30
CA GLU A 128 10.13 19.26 2.34
C GLU A 128 11.13 20.17 1.62
N LYS A 129 12.43 19.98 1.86
CA LYS A 129 13.50 20.73 1.20
C LYS A 129 13.50 20.56 -0.32
N GLU A 130 13.45 19.32 -0.81
CA GLU A 130 13.45 19.02 -2.26
C GLU A 130 12.18 19.56 -2.94
N LEU A 131 11.02 19.45 -2.28
CA LEU A 131 9.75 19.93 -2.81
C LEU A 131 9.66 21.46 -2.84
N THR A 132 10.21 22.13 -1.83
CA THR A 132 10.32 23.60 -1.77
C THR A 132 11.25 24.11 -2.89
N ALA A 133 12.41 23.46 -3.08
CA ALA A 133 13.35 23.82 -4.13
C ALA A 133 12.76 23.62 -5.54
N ALA A 134 12.02 22.53 -5.77
CA ALA A 134 11.30 22.30 -7.03
C ALA A 134 10.21 23.35 -7.29
N THR A 135 9.43 23.71 -6.27
CA THR A 135 8.35 24.71 -6.38
C THR A 135 8.92 26.11 -6.70
N ALA A 136 9.99 26.50 -6.01
CA ALA A 136 10.70 27.75 -6.29
C ALA A 136 11.28 27.81 -7.71
N ALA A 137 11.86 26.70 -8.21
CA ALA A 137 12.36 26.60 -9.57
C ALA A 137 11.25 26.59 -10.65
N ALA A 138 10.02 26.19 -10.28
CA ALA A 138 8.87 26.15 -11.17
C ALA A 138 8.05 27.47 -11.21
N GLY A 139 8.34 28.44 -10.33
CA GLY A 139 7.65 29.73 -10.29
C GLY A 139 6.16 29.67 -9.88
N ASN A 140 5.71 28.56 -9.31
CA ASN A 140 4.30 28.35 -8.95
C ASN A 140 3.98 28.81 -7.52
N VAL A 141 2.80 29.41 -7.34
CA VAL A 141 2.30 29.93 -6.04
C VAL A 141 1.26 28.99 -5.39
N ALA A 142 1.06 27.79 -5.95
CA ALA A 142 0.15 26.80 -5.38
C ALA A 142 0.71 26.22 -4.06
N GLU A 143 -0.16 25.96 -3.07
CA GLU A 143 0.23 25.45 -1.75
C GLU A 143 0.59 23.95 -1.78
N VAL A 144 1.71 23.61 -2.44
CA VAL A 144 2.27 22.26 -2.48
C VAL A 144 2.85 21.93 -1.10
N THR A 145 2.32 20.90 -0.44
CA THR A 145 2.63 20.62 0.98
C THR A 145 3.07 19.18 1.22
N VAL A 146 3.88 19.01 2.27
CA VAL A 146 4.17 17.72 2.90
C VAL A 146 3.31 17.58 4.17
N LYS A 147 2.69 16.43 4.39
CA LYS A 147 1.90 16.09 5.59
C LYS A 147 2.28 14.68 6.09
N HIS A 148 2.16 14.36 7.39
CA HIS A 148 2.81 13.16 7.96
C HIS A 148 2.14 12.51 9.21
N GLY A 149 2.45 11.24 9.55
CA GLY A 149 1.90 10.41 10.67
C GLY A 149 2.90 9.92 11.77
N THR A 150 2.67 8.78 12.46
CA THR A 150 3.47 8.22 13.61
C THR A 150 3.68 6.65 13.69
N PRO A 151 4.73 6.06 14.35
CA PRO A 151 5.31 4.69 14.03
C PRO A 151 5.19 3.49 15.07
N SER A 152 5.52 2.21 14.68
CA SER A 152 5.50 0.93 15.52
C SER A 152 6.43 -0.29 15.05
N SER A 153 6.35 -1.59 15.53
CA SER A 153 7.41 -2.69 15.35
C SER A 153 7.11 -4.24 15.64
N VAL A 154 8.09 -5.20 15.41
CA VAL A 154 8.38 -6.64 15.96
C VAL A 154 7.95 -7.99 15.20
N VAL A 155 8.65 -9.10 14.71
CA VAL A 155 9.96 -9.65 14.05
C VAL A 155 9.70 -11.06 13.36
N ARG A 156 10.06 -11.65 12.16
CA ARG A 156 10.97 -11.61 10.92
C ARG A 156 10.29 -12.51 9.77
N GLY A 157 10.74 -12.98 8.56
CA GLY A 157 11.95 -13.11 7.65
C GLY A 157 11.62 -13.70 6.20
N HIS A 158 12.55 -13.94 5.22
CA HIS A 158 12.29 -14.03 3.71
C HIS A 158 12.26 -15.40 2.95
N ARG A 159 11.64 -15.44 1.74
CA ARG A 159 11.63 -16.50 0.69
C ARG A 159 11.61 -15.92 -0.76
N THR A 160 11.75 -16.76 -1.79
CA THR A 160 11.52 -16.45 -3.23
C THR A 160 10.05 -16.12 -3.51
N VAL A 161 9.77 -15.06 -4.26
CA VAL A 161 8.41 -14.52 -4.44
C VAL A 161 7.76 -14.98 -5.75
N LYS A 162 6.52 -15.46 -5.67
CA LYS A 162 5.61 -15.81 -6.78
C LYS A 162 4.36 -14.94 -6.84
N ALA A 163 3.92 -14.40 -5.71
CA ALA A 163 2.92 -13.34 -5.68
C ALA A 163 3.23 -12.31 -4.59
N ARG A 164 2.74 -11.08 -4.78
CA ARG A 164 2.87 -9.97 -3.84
C ARG A 164 1.51 -9.29 -3.72
N THR A 165 1.12 -8.94 -2.50
CA THR A 165 -0.09 -8.15 -2.26
C THR A 165 0.20 -7.03 -1.26
N VAL A 166 -0.41 -5.87 -1.49
CA VAL A 166 -0.59 -4.85 -0.45
C VAL A 166 -2.00 -5.01 0.10
N VAL A 167 -2.11 -5.20 1.41
CA VAL A 167 -3.39 -5.27 2.13
C VAL A 167 -3.64 -3.91 2.76
N GLN A 168 -4.83 -3.32 2.60
CA GLN A 168 -5.25 -2.10 3.32
C GLN A 168 -6.61 -2.30 3.98
N GLN A 169 -6.71 -2.13 5.31
CA GLN A 169 -7.99 -2.11 6.01
C GLN A 169 -8.83 -0.88 5.59
N CYS A 170 -10.13 -1.08 5.40
CA CYS A 170 -11.10 -0.05 5.06
C CYS A 170 -12.35 -0.08 5.95
N ARG A 171 -13.03 1.07 6.06
CA ARG A 171 -14.43 1.18 6.50
C ARG A 171 -15.39 1.24 5.31
N GLN A 172 -14.91 1.67 4.15
CA GLN A 172 -15.59 1.60 2.86
C GLN A 172 -14.54 1.59 1.76
N ALA A 173 -14.74 0.78 0.71
CA ALA A 173 -13.92 0.84 -0.49
C ALA A 173 -14.72 0.46 -1.73
N LYS A 174 -14.52 1.19 -2.83
CA LYS A 174 -15.10 0.84 -4.14
C LYS A 174 -14.11 0.98 -5.28
N VAL A 175 -14.27 0.12 -6.29
CA VAL A 175 -13.51 0.16 -7.54
C VAL A 175 -14.47 0.10 -8.72
N ARG A 176 -14.17 0.87 -9.76
CA ARG A 176 -14.96 0.91 -11.00
C ARG A 176 -14.71 -0.35 -11.82
N ILE A 177 -15.79 -1.02 -12.22
CA ILE A 177 -15.78 -2.24 -13.06
C ILE A 177 -16.27 -2.00 -14.50
N ARG A 178 -16.94 -0.87 -14.76
CA ARG A 178 -17.31 -0.43 -16.11
C ARG A 178 -17.17 1.09 -16.23
N THR A 179 -16.55 1.55 -17.32
CA THR A 179 -16.58 2.97 -17.72
C THR A 179 -18.00 3.40 -18.06
N SER A 180 -18.32 4.66 -17.80
CA SER A 180 -19.47 5.30 -18.46
C SER A 180 -19.21 5.36 -19.96
N LEU A 181 -20.22 4.99 -20.73
CA LEU A 181 -20.25 5.01 -22.20
C LEU A 181 -21.68 5.35 -22.62
N ASP A 182 -21.84 6.16 -23.67
CA ASP A 182 -23.12 6.41 -24.36
C ASP A 182 -24.31 6.75 -23.42
N GLY A 183 -24.04 7.55 -22.39
CA GLY A 183 -25.04 8.01 -21.41
C GLY A 183 -25.26 7.06 -20.22
N ALA A 184 -24.70 5.84 -20.22
CA ALA A 184 -24.75 4.94 -19.08
C ALA A 184 -23.78 5.38 -17.96
N GLU A 185 -24.23 5.29 -16.70
CA GLU A 185 -23.37 5.56 -15.55
C GLU A 185 -22.23 4.52 -15.40
N ALA A 186 -21.12 4.96 -14.81
CA ALA A 186 -20.01 4.09 -14.48
C ALA A 186 -20.42 3.07 -13.40
N GLN A 187 -20.18 1.77 -13.63
CA GLN A 187 -20.51 0.73 -12.66
C GLN A 187 -19.35 0.48 -11.68
N TRP A 188 -19.68 0.29 -10.41
CA TRP A 188 -18.74 0.08 -9.31
C TRP A 188 -19.11 -1.19 -8.53
N VAL A 189 -18.11 -1.86 -7.96
CA VAL A 189 -18.31 -2.76 -6.83
C VAL A 189 -17.82 -2.08 -5.56
N GLU A 190 -18.57 -2.23 -4.48
CA GLU A 190 -18.33 -1.54 -3.19
C GLU A 190 -18.40 -2.54 -2.03
N ILE A 191 -17.45 -2.45 -1.10
CA ILE A 191 -17.48 -3.08 0.22
C ILE A 191 -17.56 -2.00 1.31
N GLN A 192 -18.09 -2.37 2.47
CA GLN A 192 -18.05 -1.54 3.68
C GLN A 192 -16.79 -1.88 4.48
N GLU A 193 -16.92 -2.28 5.75
CA GLU A 193 -15.78 -2.66 6.59
C GLU A 193 -15.11 -3.95 6.10
N GLY A 194 -13.78 -3.96 6.06
CA GLY A 194 -13.04 -5.05 5.44
C GLY A 194 -11.61 -4.69 5.02
N VAL A 195 -11.16 -5.32 3.93
CA VAL A 195 -9.85 -5.07 3.30
C VAL A 195 -9.92 -4.88 1.80
N VAL A 196 -9.00 -4.07 1.30
CA VAL A 196 -8.60 -4.01 -0.11
C VAL A 196 -7.27 -4.72 -0.30
N ASP A 197 -7.25 -5.74 -1.15
CA ASP A 197 -6.06 -6.51 -1.50
C ASP A 197 -5.58 -6.14 -2.91
N TYR A 198 -4.50 -5.37 -3.00
CA TYR A 198 -3.86 -5.03 -4.27
C TYR A 198 -2.96 -6.20 -4.70
N VAL A 199 -3.44 -7.06 -5.60
CA VAL A 199 -2.84 -8.36 -5.93
C VAL A 199 -1.94 -8.28 -7.18
N CYS A 200 -0.79 -8.96 -7.12
CA CYS A 200 0.17 -9.05 -8.21
C CYS A 200 0.83 -10.44 -8.30
N PHE A 201 0.97 -10.97 -9.53
CA PHE A 201 1.61 -12.26 -9.81
C PHE A 201 2.94 -12.12 -10.58
N TYR A 202 3.93 -12.93 -10.20
CA TYR A 202 5.23 -13.04 -10.87
C TYR A 202 5.25 -14.20 -11.88
N ARG A 203 6.28 -14.24 -12.73
CA ARG A 203 6.53 -15.32 -13.69
C ARG A 203 6.64 -16.68 -13.00
N GLY A 204 5.84 -17.64 -13.46
CA GLY A 204 5.74 -18.96 -12.86
C GLY A 204 5.03 -18.96 -11.50
N ALA A 205 4.10 -18.02 -11.29
CA ALA A 205 2.95 -18.25 -10.41
C ALA A 205 2.05 -19.35 -11.00
N THR A 206 1.31 -20.05 -10.14
CA THR A 206 0.39 -21.15 -10.48
C THR A 206 -0.86 -21.05 -9.62
N GLU A 207 -1.92 -21.80 -9.93
CA GLU A 207 -3.15 -21.81 -9.12
C GLU A 207 -2.89 -22.20 -7.64
N GLY A 208 -1.87 -23.03 -7.39
CA GLY A 208 -1.43 -23.32 -6.02
C GLY A 208 -0.99 -22.09 -5.22
N ILE A 209 -0.59 -20.99 -5.88
CA ILE A 209 -0.33 -19.72 -5.20
C ILE A 209 -1.62 -18.99 -4.82
N THR A 210 -2.72 -19.11 -5.59
CA THR A 210 -3.96 -18.36 -5.34
C THR A 210 -4.69 -18.94 -4.13
N ARG A 211 -4.74 -20.27 -4.01
CA ARG A 211 -5.25 -20.97 -2.81
C ARG A 211 -4.42 -20.62 -1.56
N LYS A 212 -3.09 -20.57 -1.69
CA LYS A 212 -2.17 -20.12 -0.61
C LYS A 212 -2.34 -18.64 -0.25
N MET A 213 -2.66 -17.78 -1.22
CA MET A 213 -2.98 -16.37 -0.99
C MET A 213 -4.29 -16.23 -0.22
N ALA A 214 -5.35 -16.90 -0.65
CA ALA A 214 -6.63 -16.92 0.04
C ALA A 214 -6.49 -17.40 1.50
N ASP A 215 -5.81 -18.53 1.74
CA ASP A 215 -5.48 -19.02 3.08
C ASP A 215 -4.89 -17.91 3.97
N ARG A 216 -3.84 -17.20 3.51
CA ARG A 216 -3.23 -16.13 4.32
C ARG A 216 -4.10 -14.88 4.43
N LEU A 217 -4.69 -14.41 3.35
CA LEU A 217 -5.51 -13.18 3.34
C LEU A 217 -6.73 -13.33 4.25
N MET A 218 -7.43 -14.45 4.15
CA MET A 218 -8.64 -14.70 4.94
C MET A 218 -8.33 -15.05 6.42
N THR A 219 -7.25 -15.79 6.69
CA THR A 219 -6.98 -16.31 8.05
C THR A 219 -5.94 -15.52 8.87
N THR A 220 -5.17 -14.60 8.29
CA THR A 220 -4.18 -13.84 9.09
C THR A 220 -4.89 -12.89 10.04
N LYS A 221 -4.49 -12.95 11.33
CA LYS A 221 -4.97 -12.11 12.41
C LYS A 221 -4.34 -10.73 12.32
N LEU A 222 -5.12 -9.76 11.85
CA LEU A 222 -4.69 -8.40 11.48
C LEU A 222 -5.44 -7.32 12.25
N PHE A 223 -6.76 -7.47 12.40
CA PHE A 223 -7.65 -6.47 12.96
C PHE A 223 -7.74 -6.62 14.47
N ARG A 224 -7.79 -5.53 15.23
CA ARG A 224 -8.01 -5.60 16.69
C ARG A 224 -9.50 -5.63 17.00
N LYS A 225 -9.91 -6.50 17.91
CA LYS A 225 -11.12 -6.30 18.71
C LYS A 225 -10.77 -5.52 19.99
N ASP A 226 -11.78 -4.97 20.67
CA ASP A 226 -11.63 -4.11 21.85
C ASP A 226 -10.85 -4.79 23.00
N THR A 227 -10.90 -6.13 23.04
CA THR A 227 -10.18 -7.02 23.96
C THR A 227 -8.65 -7.06 23.74
N ARG A 228 -8.11 -6.23 22.82
CA ARG A 228 -6.71 -6.23 22.32
C ARG A 228 -6.29 -7.47 21.52
N GLU A 229 -7.15 -8.48 21.35
CA GLU A 229 -6.82 -9.62 20.50
C GLU A 229 -6.85 -9.21 19.02
N CYS A 230 -5.84 -9.65 18.26
CA CYS A 230 -5.90 -9.60 16.81
C CYS A 230 -6.72 -10.78 16.26
N VAL A 231 -7.62 -10.50 15.34
CA VAL A 231 -8.55 -11.45 14.69
C VAL A 231 -8.39 -11.36 13.17
N SER A 232 -8.81 -12.38 12.41
CA SER A 232 -8.76 -12.33 10.93
C SER A 232 -10.05 -11.78 10.32
N VAL A 233 -10.09 -11.57 9.00
CA VAL A 233 -11.26 -10.95 8.34
C VAL A 233 -12.50 -11.85 8.43
N LEU A 234 -12.29 -13.16 8.51
CA LEU A 234 -13.30 -14.18 8.80
C LEU A 234 -13.87 -14.11 10.23
N ASP A 235 -13.10 -13.55 11.17
CA ASP A 235 -13.38 -13.52 12.61
C ASP A 235 -13.94 -12.15 13.07
N LEU A 236 -13.80 -11.08 12.26
CA LEU A 236 -14.30 -9.72 12.52
C LEU A 236 -15.68 -9.44 11.90
N PRO A 237 -16.24 -10.37 11.10
CA PRO A 237 -16.87 -10.09 9.81
C PRO A 237 -16.38 -8.84 9.07
N GLY A 238 -15.44 -9.03 8.15
CA GLY A 238 -15.11 -8.03 7.13
C GLY A 238 -15.34 -8.55 5.71
N SER A 239 -15.62 -7.65 4.78
CA SER A 239 -15.66 -7.95 3.35
C SER A 239 -14.27 -7.82 2.71
N VAL A 240 -14.10 -8.32 1.49
CA VAL A 240 -12.81 -8.31 0.77
C VAL A 240 -13.00 -7.73 -0.62
N LEU A 241 -12.13 -6.81 -1.01
CA LEU A 241 -12.08 -6.24 -2.36
C LEU A 241 -10.72 -6.52 -3.01
N LEU A 242 -10.70 -7.49 -3.93
CA LEU A 242 -9.50 -7.81 -4.70
C LEU A 242 -9.29 -6.76 -5.80
N VAL A 243 -8.10 -6.19 -5.90
CA VAL A 243 -7.76 -5.15 -6.89
C VAL A 243 -6.49 -5.57 -7.65
N PRO A 244 -6.54 -5.72 -8.99
CA PRO A 244 -5.37 -6.11 -9.76
C PRO A 244 -4.32 -4.98 -9.75
N ARG A 245 -3.04 -5.31 -9.49
CA ARG A 245 -1.99 -4.30 -9.29
C ARG A 245 -0.57 -4.77 -9.65
N ASP A 246 -0.37 -5.14 -10.91
CA ASP A 246 0.94 -5.44 -11.50
C ASP A 246 2.05 -4.40 -11.23
N SER A 247 1.70 -3.15 -10.92
CA SER A 247 2.67 -2.11 -10.54
C SER A 247 3.42 -2.41 -9.23
N LEU A 248 3.00 -3.41 -8.44
CA LEU A 248 3.75 -3.91 -7.27
C LEU A 248 5.04 -4.65 -7.63
N LEU A 249 5.27 -4.93 -8.92
CA LEU A 249 6.58 -5.35 -9.47
C LEU A 249 7.54 -4.17 -9.68
N GLY A 250 7.07 -2.93 -9.48
CA GLY A 250 7.81 -1.73 -9.82
C GLY A 250 9.06 -1.54 -8.97
N GLU A 251 10.21 -1.53 -9.63
CA GLU A 251 11.50 -1.20 -9.04
C GLU A 251 12.06 0.08 -9.70
N PRO A 252 12.89 0.87 -8.99
CA PRO A 252 13.64 1.96 -9.61
C PRO A 252 14.55 1.42 -10.74
N GLY A 253 14.42 1.98 -11.93
CA GLY A 253 15.23 1.66 -13.10
C GLY A 253 16.09 2.85 -13.57
N PRO A 254 16.76 2.70 -14.73
CA PRO A 254 17.49 3.78 -15.38
C PRO A 254 16.61 5.02 -15.65
N GLU A 255 17.24 6.18 -15.81
CA GLU A 255 16.57 7.44 -16.20
C GLU A 255 15.40 7.87 -15.31
N ARG A 256 15.39 7.44 -14.03
CA ARG A 256 14.31 7.66 -13.06
C ARG A 256 12.96 7.02 -13.46
N LYS A 257 12.98 6.08 -14.42
CA LYS A 257 11.80 5.30 -14.84
C LYS A 257 11.58 4.13 -13.88
N VAL A 258 10.35 3.63 -13.79
CA VAL A 258 10.05 2.36 -13.10
C VAL A 258 10.26 1.20 -14.08
N GLN A 259 10.96 0.16 -13.64
CA GLN A 259 11.08 -1.11 -14.35
C GLN A 259 10.18 -2.18 -13.72
N TYR A 260 9.57 -3.04 -14.54
CA TYR A 260 8.65 -4.10 -14.10
C TYR A 260 9.21 -5.47 -14.48
N ARG A 261 10.18 -5.96 -13.69
CA ARG A 261 10.86 -7.24 -13.96
C ARG A 261 10.04 -8.42 -13.43
N GLY A 262 10.13 -9.56 -14.11
CA GLY A 262 9.54 -10.82 -13.63
C GLY A 262 8.00 -10.87 -13.62
N ARG A 263 7.31 -10.02 -14.38
CA ARG A 263 5.84 -10.03 -14.54
C ARG A 263 5.32 -11.38 -15.03
N CYS A 264 4.11 -11.77 -14.59
CA CYS A 264 3.37 -12.85 -15.21
C CYS A 264 2.98 -12.49 -16.66
N GLN A 265 2.64 -13.48 -17.50
CA GLN A 265 2.00 -13.19 -18.79
C GLN A 265 0.59 -12.63 -18.54
N PRO A 266 0.09 -11.62 -19.29
CA PRO A 266 -1.17 -10.95 -18.95
C PRO A 266 -2.38 -11.88 -18.87
N GLU A 267 -2.50 -12.84 -19.79
CA GLU A 267 -3.56 -13.85 -19.80
C GLU A 267 -3.54 -14.74 -18.54
N LEU A 268 -2.36 -15.26 -18.18
CA LEU A 268 -2.17 -16.05 -16.97
C LEU A 268 -2.35 -15.19 -15.70
N GLY A 269 -1.98 -13.90 -15.74
CA GLY A 269 -2.23 -12.93 -14.67
C GLY A 269 -3.72 -12.69 -14.45
N ALA A 270 -4.50 -12.53 -15.52
CA ALA A 270 -5.95 -12.41 -15.46
C ALA A 270 -6.62 -13.70 -14.92
N LEU A 271 -6.18 -14.86 -15.40
CA LEU A 271 -6.67 -16.17 -14.96
C LEU A 271 -6.40 -16.41 -13.46
N LEU A 272 -5.17 -16.15 -13.00
CA LEU A 272 -4.80 -16.29 -11.58
C LEU A 272 -5.48 -15.24 -10.68
N PHE A 273 -5.72 -14.04 -11.19
CA PHE A 273 -6.49 -13.03 -10.47
C PHE A 273 -7.96 -13.46 -10.32
N SER A 274 -8.60 -13.94 -11.39
CA SER A 274 -9.98 -14.44 -11.33
C SER A 274 -10.12 -15.72 -10.50
N SER A 275 -9.11 -16.60 -10.47
CA SER A 275 -9.15 -17.82 -9.66
C SER A 275 -8.82 -17.61 -8.18
N LEU A 276 -8.32 -16.43 -7.78
CA LEU A 276 -8.12 -16.07 -6.37
C LEU A 276 -9.44 -15.81 -5.63
N ALA A 277 -10.46 -15.28 -6.32
CA ALA A 277 -11.73 -14.94 -5.68
C ALA A 277 -12.52 -16.17 -5.20
N SER A 278 -12.41 -17.32 -5.87
CA SER A 278 -13.12 -18.55 -5.48
C SER A 278 -12.72 -19.05 -4.08
N PRO A 279 -11.44 -19.37 -3.78
CA PRO A 279 -11.05 -19.83 -2.45
C PRO A 279 -11.26 -18.77 -1.36
N CYS A 280 -11.23 -17.47 -1.68
CA CYS A 280 -11.64 -16.43 -0.72
C CYS A 280 -13.14 -16.51 -0.37
N ARG A 281 -14.01 -16.78 -1.35
CA ARG A 281 -15.46 -16.99 -1.14
C ARG A 281 -15.76 -18.30 -0.43
N GLU A 282 -15.07 -19.38 -0.79
CA GLU A 282 -15.16 -20.69 -0.13
C GLU A 282 -14.83 -20.56 1.38
N LEU A 283 -13.74 -19.87 1.71
CA LEU A 283 -13.35 -19.60 3.11
C LEU A 283 -14.32 -18.65 3.83
N MET A 284 -14.90 -17.67 3.12
CA MET A 284 -15.88 -16.74 3.69
C MET A 284 -17.23 -17.41 3.99
N LEU A 285 -17.71 -18.28 3.09
CA LEU A 285 -18.89 -19.12 3.31
C LEU A 285 -18.68 -20.16 4.44
N GLY A 286 -17.43 -20.55 4.68
CA GLY A 286 -17.04 -21.39 5.81
C GLY A 286 -17.02 -20.68 7.18
N SER A 287 -17.22 -19.36 7.25
CA SER A 287 -17.36 -18.63 8.51
C SER A 287 -18.81 -18.20 8.72
N ALA A 288 -19.46 -18.80 9.72
CA ALA A 288 -20.79 -18.39 10.18
C ALA A 288 -20.86 -16.87 10.43
N SER A 289 -19.83 -16.31 11.06
CA SER A 289 -19.78 -14.88 11.36
C SER A 289 -19.76 -14.01 10.09
N CYS A 290 -19.18 -14.49 8.99
CA CYS A 290 -19.24 -13.80 7.70
C CYS A 290 -20.58 -14.00 6.98
N THR A 291 -21.17 -15.21 7.01
CA THR A 291 -22.45 -15.48 6.36
C THR A 291 -23.60 -14.72 7.03
N ASP A 292 -23.65 -14.74 8.36
CA ASP A 292 -24.68 -14.06 9.17
C ASP A 292 -24.57 -12.53 9.01
N GLY A 293 -23.34 -12.02 8.83
CA GLY A 293 -23.07 -10.61 8.55
C GLY A 293 -23.27 -10.19 7.08
N GLY A 294 -23.56 -11.12 6.16
CA GLY A 294 -23.68 -10.81 4.73
C GLY A 294 -22.38 -10.32 4.07
N MET A 295 -21.22 -10.74 4.59
CA MET A 295 -19.91 -10.35 4.05
C MET A 295 -19.68 -10.92 2.65
N LYS A 296 -18.90 -10.21 1.83
CA LYS A 296 -18.69 -10.56 0.41
C LYS A 296 -17.25 -10.37 -0.08
N VAL A 297 -16.91 -11.08 -1.15
CA VAL A 297 -15.64 -10.95 -1.89
C VAL A 297 -15.91 -10.35 -3.27
N GLU A 298 -15.60 -9.07 -3.41
CA GLU A 298 -15.69 -8.27 -4.63
C GLU A 298 -14.35 -8.21 -5.37
N GLN A 299 -14.35 -7.85 -6.66
CA GLN A 299 -13.11 -7.69 -7.43
C GLN A 299 -13.17 -6.60 -8.51
N GLY A 300 -12.06 -5.89 -8.70
CA GLY A 300 -11.82 -5.01 -9.86
C GLY A 300 -11.51 -5.81 -11.13
N VAL A 301 -11.73 -5.23 -12.31
CA VAL A 301 -11.55 -5.93 -13.60
C VAL A 301 -10.08 -5.88 -14.04
N TYR A 302 -9.46 -7.05 -14.26
CA TYR A 302 -8.06 -7.14 -14.71
C TYR A 302 -7.83 -6.39 -16.03
N GLY A 303 -6.67 -5.74 -16.16
CA GLY A 303 -6.30 -4.94 -17.34
C GLY A 303 -6.91 -3.53 -17.44
N GLN A 304 -8.02 -3.22 -16.75
CA GLN A 304 -8.63 -1.89 -16.79
C GLN A 304 -7.92 -0.85 -15.90
N ARG A 305 -8.13 0.45 -16.16
CA ARG A 305 -7.78 1.55 -15.24
C ARG A 305 -8.63 1.44 -13.97
N GLN A 306 -8.01 0.94 -12.90
CA GLN A 306 -8.59 0.79 -11.57
C GLN A 306 -8.80 2.16 -10.90
N GLU A 307 -9.91 2.81 -11.25
CA GLU A 307 -10.41 3.99 -10.55
C GLU A 307 -11.11 3.55 -9.26
N MET A 308 -10.76 4.14 -8.12
CA MET A 308 -11.20 3.66 -6.81
C MET A 308 -11.29 4.76 -5.75
N VAL A 309 -12.15 4.52 -4.76
CA VAL A 309 -12.25 5.31 -3.53
C VAL A 309 -11.98 4.37 -2.35
N LEU A 310 -11.21 4.83 -1.36
CA LEU A 310 -10.83 4.11 -0.16
C LEU A 310 -11.03 5.03 1.06
N SER A 311 -11.80 4.59 2.04
CA SER A 311 -11.97 5.26 3.34
C SER A 311 -11.55 4.35 4.47
N SER A 312 -10.76 4.86 5.42
CA SER A 312 -10.31 4.12 6.59
C SER A 312 -9.94 5.05 7.75
N VAL A 313 -10.17 4.60 8.97
CA VAL A 313 -9.84 5.35 10.21
C VAL A 313 -8.43 4.99 10.71
N GLU A 314 -7.99 3.75 10.52
CA GLU A 314 -6.62 3.29 10.79
C GLU A 314 -6.07 2.58 9.55
N LEU A 315 -5.07 3.19 8.90
CA LEU A 315 -4.45 2.65 7.68
C LEU A 315 -3.48 1.50 7.97
N LEU A 316 -4.03 0.32 8.29
CA LEU A 316 -3.27 -0.93 8.34
C LEU A 316 -2.87 -1.37 6.91
N THR A 317 -1.83 -0.74 6.37
CA THR A 317 -1.19 -1.09 5.09
C THR A 317 -0.06 -2.11 5.34
N LEU A 318 -0.21 -3.32 4.82
CA LEU A 318 0.76 -4.44 4.93
C LEU A 318 1.30 -4.82 3.55
N LEU A 319 2.49 -5.43 3.49
CA LEU A 319 3.04 -6.01 2.26
C LEU A 319 3.36 -7.50 2.46
N LEU A 320 2.59 -8.38 1.83
CA LEU A 320 2.77 -9.84 1.91
C LEU A 320 3.37 -10.38 0.61
N GLU A 321 4.22 -11.41 0.74
CA GLU A 321 5.01 -12.00 -0.35
C GLU A 321 4.94 -13.53 -0.23
N PHE A 322 4.63 -14.23 -1.33
CA PHE A 322 4.17 -15.61 -1.37
C PHE A 322 5.08 -16.54 -2.16
#